data_AF-A0A4Y9K2A1-F1
#
_entry.id   AF-A0A4Y9K2A1-F1
#
_cell.length_a   1.000
_cell.length_b   1.000
_cell.length_c   1.000
_cell.angle_alpha   90.00
_cell.angle_beta   90.00
_cell.angle_gamma   90.00
#
_symmetry.space_group_name_H-M   'P 1'
#
loop_
_entity.id
_entity.type
_entity.pdbx_description
1 polymer ?
#
loop_
_entity_poly.entity_id
_entity_poly.type
_entity_poly.pdbx_seq_one_letter_code
_entity_poly.pdbx_strand_id
1 'polypeptide(L)'
;MVDKEINLDRADSALAIFWIFLKLGCTSFGGPIAHLGYFHNEFVVRRKWLAEQEYADLVALCQFLPGPASSQVGIALGLSRAGYLGALAAWAGFTLPSAVMLMCLAQGIIAYGNTLPIGMLQGLKLAAVAVVAQAVWEMGKKLCPDRSRIAIMLAAACGALFVPSVLGQIGAISVAAVIGFCCFQPHINTEHRNVSANSNRVAFCWLILFFILLIGLPLLSILLPNAYLTQFDLFFRSGSLVFGGGHTVLPLLQAETVAKGVIDHQTFLAGYSVAQAVPGPLFTFAAFLGTSIDGTFAGMIALFGIFLPSFLLVFGVLPFWQRLRQNIRIQAALLGVNAAVVGLLLAVLYQPIWLTTVKAPQDFALTLVAFFMLSVQKLPPWLVVAVCGGIGWGIFA
;
A
#
# COMPACT_ATOMS: atom_id res chain seq x y z
N MET A 1 0.85 35.98 24.98
CA MET A 1 2.18 35.89 25.62
C MET A 1 2.72 34.49 25.36
N VAL A 2 3.85 34.44 24.66
CA VAL A 2 4.59 33.28 24.12
C VAL A 2 3.94 32.59 22.91
N ASP A 3 4.18 33.19 21.75
CA ASP A 3 4.27 32.51 20.47
C ASP A 3 5.22 31.32 20.59
N LYS A 4 4.71 30.10 20.37
CA LYS A 4 5.56 28.98 19.97
C LYS A 4 5.47 28.89 18.46
N GLU A 5 6.35 29.63 17.80
CA GLU A 5 6.89 29.19 16.52
C GLU A 5 7.22 27.70 16.64
N ILE A 6 6.92 26.94 15.58
CA ILE A 6 7.44 25.59 15.43
C ILE A 6 8.95 25.71 15.62
N ASN A 7 9.46 25.16 16.72
CA ASN A 7 10.89 25.24 17.04
C ASN A 7 11.62 24.36 16.03
N LEU A 8 12.01 24.99 14.91
CA LEU A 8 12.75 24.41 13.78
C LEU A 8 14.26 24.33 14.05
N ASP A 9 14.73 24.70 15.26
CA ASP A 9 16.17 24.89 15.57
C ASP A 9 16.95 23.61 15.88
N ARG A 10 16.42 22.43 15.55
CA ARG A 10 17.25 21.23 15.37
C ARG A 10 16.89 20.58 14.05
N ALA A 11 17.50 21.07 12.97
CA ALA A 11 17.57 20.32 11.73
C ALA A 11 18.33 19.02 12.03
N ASP A 12 17.58 17.94 12.28
CA ASP A 12 18.16 16.60 12.41
C ASP A 12 18.88 16.28 11.10
N SER A 13 20.09 15.71 11.16
CA SER A 13 20.78 15.33 9.92
C SER A 13 19.96 14.27 9.19
N ALA A 14 19.92 14.32 7.85
CA ALA A 14 19.26 13.28 7.06
C ALA A 14 19.78 11.87 7.39
N LEU A 15 21.07 11.76 7.74
CA LEU A 15 21.67 10.51 8.21
C LEU A 15 21.06 10.04 9.55
N ALA A 16 20.84 10.94 10.51
CA ALA A 16 20.19 10.58 11.78
C ALA A 16 18.75 10.09 11.53
N ILE A 17 18.00 10.79 10.67
CA ILE A 17 16.65 10.36 10.25
C ILE A 17 16.69 8.97 9.62
N PHE A 18 17.64 8.73 8.71
CA PHE A 18 17.82 7.41 8.08
C PHE A 18 17.98 6.30 9.11
N TRP A 19 18.85 6.46 10.10
CA TRP A 19 19.06 5.42 11.12
C TRP A 19 17.84 5.17 12.01
N ILE A 20 17.07 6.21 12.33
CA ILE A 20 15.81 6.06 13.08
C ILE A 20 14.82 5.23 12.28
N PHE A 21 14.61 5.60 11.01
CA PHE A 21 13.69 4.89 10.14
C PHE A 21 14.21 3.52 9.72
N LEU A 22 15.52 3.30 9.66
CA LEU A 22 16.13 1.99 9.42
C LEU A 22 15.78 1.01 10.53
N LYS A 23 15.93 1.44 11.79
CA LYS A 23 15.48 0.64 12.94
C LYS A 23 14.00 0.27 12.80
N LEU A 24 13.15 1.26 12.48
CA LEU A 24 11.72 1.02 12.29
C LEU A 24 11.44 0.09 11.11
N GLY A 25 12.18 0.20 10.00
CA GLY A 25 12.08 -0.68 8.84
C GLY A 25 12.44 -2.13 9.16
N CYS A 26 13.36 -2.35 10.10
CA CYS A 26 13.74 -3.69 10.57
C CYS A 26 12.79 -4.27 11.63
N THR A 27 11.95 -3.45 12.30
CA THR A 27 11.15 -3.90 13.45
C THR A 27 9.63 -3.77 13.28
N SER A 28 9.15 -3.05 12.26
CA SER A 28 7.72 -2.77 12.10
C SER A 28 7.03 -3.93 11.38
N PHE A 29 6.50 -4.89 12.14
CA PHE A 29 5.67 -5.99 11.64
C PHE A 29 4.17 -5.68 11.79
N GLY A 30 3.33 -6.34 11.00
CA GLY A 30 1.87 -6.31 11.18
C GLY A 30 1.12 -5.29 10.32
N GLY A 31 1.76 -4.76 9.28
CA GLY A 31 1.10 -3.94 8.27
C GLY A 31 0.83 -2.50 8.68
N PRO A 32 0.07 -1.74 7.86
CA PRO A 32 0.00 -0.27 7.97
C PRO A 32 -0.47 0.24 9.34
N ILE A 33 -1.46 -0.40 9.95
CA ILE A 33 -1.98 0.02 11.26
C ILE A 33 -0.91 -0.14 12.33
N ALA A 34 -0.20 -1.27 12.32
CA ALA A 34 0.90 -1.52 13.25
C ALA A 34 2.04 -0.52 13.03
N HIS A 35 2.43 -0.26 11.77
CA HIS A 35 3.48 0.72 11.44
C HIS A 35 3.17 2.11 12.00
N LEU A 36 1.92 2.56 11.88
CA LEU A 36 1.49 3.83 12.47
C LEU A 36 1.57 3.78 14.01
N GLY A 37 1.23 2.66 14.65
CA GLY A 37 1.48 2.47 16.08
C GLY A 37 2.96 2.56 16.47
N TYR A 38 3.87 1.95 15.69
CA TYR A 38 5.32 2.06 15.91
C TYR A 38 5.81 3.51 15.75
N PHE A 39 5.33 4.21 14.73
CA PHE A 39 5.68 5.60 14.47
C PHE A 39 5.14 6.52 15.56
N HIS A 40 3.91 6.30 16.03
CA HIS A 40 3.34 7.02 17.17
C HIS A 40 4.23 6.88 18.41
N ASN A 41 4.57 5.64 18.78
CA ASN A 41 5.43 5.40 19.95
C ASN A 41 6.81 6.06 19.80
N GLU A 42 7.45 5.96 18.63
CA GLU A 42 8.79 6.53 18.43
C GLU A 42 8.75 8.07 18.38
N PHE A 43 7.82 8.66 17.62
CA PHE A 43 7.84 10.09 17.30
C PHE A 43 6.94 10.94 18.21
N VAL A 44 5.88 10.40 18.80
CA VAL A 44 5.02 11.13 19.76
C VAL A 44 5.47 10.86 21.19
N VAL A 45 5.58 9.58 21.58
CA VAL A 45 5.85 9.21 22.98
C VAL A 45 7.33 9.37 23.35
N ARG A 46 8.23 8.72 22.61
CA ARG A 46 9.67 8.68 22.97
C ARG A 46 10.42 9.94 22.59
N ARG A 47 10.35 10.35 21.32
CA ARG A 47 11.11 11.51 20.80
C ARG A 47 10.39 12.84 20.96
N LYS A 48 9.06 12.82 21.14
CA LYS A 48 8.22 14.03 21.24
C LYS A 48 8.44 15.00 20.08
N TRP A 49 8.57 14.45 18.88
CA TRP A 49 8.68 15.18 17.63
C TRP A 49 7.37 15.85 17.22
N LEU A 50 6.24 15.28 17.61
CA LEU A 50 4.90 15.77 17.32
C LEU A 50 4.02 15.60 18.56
N ALA A 51 3.02 16.47 18.71
CA ALA A 51 1.90 16.24 19.60
C ALA A 51 0.95 15.18 19.03
N GLU A 52 0.10 14.61 19.88
CA GLU A 52 -0.92 13.62 19.52
C GLU A 52 -1.79 14.08 18.33
N GLN A 53 -2.27 15.32 18.39
CA GLN A 53 -3.15 15.88 17.37
C GLN A 53 -2.42 16.06 16.02
N GLU A 54 -1.16 16.51 16.06
CA GLU A 54 -0.36 16.74 14.86
C GLU A 54 -0.05 15.40 14.16
N TYR A 55 0.22 14.35 14.94
CA TYR A 55 0.39 13.00 14.41
C TYR A 55 -0.91 12.46 13.80
N ALA A 56 -2.04 12.62 14.47
CA ALA A 56 -3.34 12.21 13.96
C ALA A 56 -3.72 12.94 12.66
N ASP A 57 -3.46 14.25 12.57
CA ASP A 57 -3.70 15.05 11.37
C ASP A 57 -2.80 14.63 10.20
N LEU A 58 -1.54 14.28 10.50
CA LEU A 58 -0.61 13.77 9.49
C LEU A 58 -1.03 12.38 8.99
N VAL A 59 -1.43 11.49 9.89
CA VAL A 59 -2.00 10.18 9.53
C VAL A 59 -3.24 10.35 8.66
N ALA A 60 -4.12 11.28 8.99
CA ALA A 60 -5.32 11.55 8.20
C ALA A 60 -4.98 12.04 6.78
N LEU A 61 -3.97 12.91 6.63
CA LEU A 61 -3.47 13.34 5.31
C LEU A 61 -2.97 12.13 4.50
N CYS A 62 -2.11 11.32 5.09
CA CYS A 62 -1.52 10.17 4.39
C CYS A 62 -2.53 9.04 4.11
N GLN A 63 -3.65 9.00 4.80
CA GLN A 63 -4.76 8.08 4.50
C GLN A 63 -5.72 8.65 3.43
N PHE A 64 -5.74 9.97 3.28
CA PHE A 64 -6.49 10.66 2.24
C PHE A 64 -5.80 10.56 0.88
N LEU A 65 -4.47 10.66 0.85
CA LEU A 65 -3.68 10.55 -0.37
C LEU A 65 -3.65 9.10 -0.86
N PRO A 66 -3.61 8.88 -2.19
CA PRO A 66 -3.33 7.56 -2.71
C PRO A 66 -1.86 7.18 -2.43
N GLY A 67 -1.63 5.93 -2.06
CA GLY A 67 -0.34 5.33 -1.78
C GLY A 67 -0.25 4.62 -0.41
N PRO A 68 0.96 4.14 -0.05
CA PRO A 68 1.21 3.47 1.22
C PRO A 68 1.23 4.47 2.39
N ALA A 69 0.11 4.55 3.11
CA ALA A 69 -0.09 5.52 4.18
C ALA A 69 1.05 5.57 5.22
N SER A 70 1.55 4.42 5.70
CA SER A 70 2.65 4.42 6.69
C SER A 70 3.95 5.00 6.13
N SER A 71 4.29 4.70 4.88
CA SER A 71 5.48 5.27 4.24
C SER A 71 5.31 6.76 3.95
N GLN A 72 4.11 7.20 3.59
CA GLN A 72 3.79 8.62 3.42
C GLN A 72 3.93 9.40 4.73
N VAL A 73 3.48 8.85 5.86
CA VAL A 73 3.71 9.47 7.17
C VAL A 73 5.21 9.58 7.44
N GLY A 74 6.00 8.55 7.10
CA GLY A 74 7.47 8.59 7.22
C GLY A 74 8.11 9.67 6.34
N ILE A 75 7.70 9.76 5.07
CA ILE A 75 8.13 10.80 4.12
C ILE A 75 7.81 12.19 4.67
N ALA A 76 6.60 12.41 5.18
CA ALA A 76 6.18 13.69 5.72
C ALA A 76 6.91 14.06 7.03
N LEU A 77 7.14 13.10 7.92
CA LEU A 77 7.96 13.27 9.10
C LEU A 77 9.39 13.67 8.72
N GLY A 78 10.01 12.95 7.79
CA GLY A 78 11.34 13.27 7.28
C GLY A 78 11.39 14.66 6.63
N LEU A 79 10.37 15.01 5.83
CA LEU A 79 10.22 16.34 5.23
C LEU A 79 10.19 17.45 6.28
N SER A 80 9.40 17.26 7.35
CA SER A 80 9.27 18.25 8.42
C SER A 80 10.56 18.46 9.22
N ARG A 81 11.48 17.49 9.19
CA ARG A 81 12.68 17.46 10.03
C ARG A 81 13.95 17.91 9.32
N ALA A 82 14.13 17.50 8.05
CA ALA A 82 15.32 17.84 7.26
C ALA A 82 15.01 18.09 5.77
N GLY A 83 13.80 18.56 5.47
CA GLY A 83 13.37 18.85 4.10
C GLY A 83 13.38 17.61 3.20
N TYR A 84 13.58 17.81 1.89
CA TYR A 84 13.52 16.74 0.90
C TYR A 84 14.53 15.61 1.17
N LEU A 85 15.71 15.92 1.69
CA LEU A 85 16.70 14.91 2.07
C LEU A 85 16.25 14.09 3.28
N GLY A 86 15.59 14.72 4.26
CA GLY A 86 14.96 14.01 5.37
C GLY A 86 13.85 13.07 4.91
N ALA A 87 13.02 13.50 3.95
CA ALA A 87 11.98 12.67 3.36
C ALA A 87 12.55 11.44 2.65
N LEU A 88 13.60 11.62 1.85
CA LEU A 88 14.31 10.53 1.18
C LEU A 88 14.96 9.58 2.19
N ALA A 89 15.61 10.12 3.22
CA ALA A 89 16.24 9.33 4.27
C ALA A 89 15.25 8.49 5.07
N ALA A 90 14.10 9.08 5.44
CA ALA A 90 13.03 8.38 6.15
C ALA A 90 12.45 7.24 5.32
N TRP A 91 12.16 7.50 4.04
CA TRP A 91 11.69 6.47 3.11
C TRP A 91 12.73 5.36 2.92
N ALA A 92 13.99 5.72 2.67
CA ALA A 92 15.06 4.76 2.44
C ALA A 92 15.28 3.86 3.66
N GLY A 93 15.38 4.44 4.86
CA GLY A 93 15.52 3.66 6.10
C GLY A 93 14.34 2.72 6.32
N PHE A 94 13.11 3.20 6.15
CA PHE A 94 11.93 2.40 6.41
C PHE A 94 11.67 1.30 5.36
N THR A 95 12.09 1.53 4.11
CA THR A 95 11.66 0.72 2.95
C THR A 95 12.75 -0.23 2.45
N LEU A 96 14.02 0.19 2.43
CA LEU A 96 15.10 -0.60 1.85
C LEU A 96 15.34 -1.96 2.53
N PRO A 97 15.25 -2.11 3.87
CA PRO A 97 15.44 -3.43 4.50
C PRO A 97 14.50 -4.49 3.93
N SER A 98 13.20 -4.19 3.88
CA SER A 98 12.20 -5.07 3.25
C SER A 98 12.44 -5.27 1.76
N ALA A 99 12.75 -4.20 1.03
CA ALA A 99 12.94 -4.30 -0.42
C ALA A 99 14.12 -5.22 -0.76
N VAL A 100 15.26 -5.06 -0.08
CA VAL A 100 16.44 -5.92 -0.26
C VAL A 100 16.10 -7.37 0.07
N MET A 101 15.45 -7.61 1.22
CA MET A 101 15.05 -8.97 1.61
C MET A 101 14.14 -9.62 0.55
N LEU A 102 13.17 -8.87 0.04
CA LEU A 102 12.25 -9.36 -0.98
C LEU A 102 12.90 -9.55 -2.36
N MET A 103 13.86 -8.71 -2.74
CA MET A 103 14.64 -8.91 -3.97
C MET A 103 15.50 -10.17 -3.88
N CYS A 104 16.17 -10.41 -2.74
CA CYS A 104 16.91 -11.64 -2.49
C CYS A 104 16.00 -12.87 -2.53
N LEU A 105 14.80 -12.77 -1.96
CA LEU A 105 13.81 -13.86 -1.99
C LEU A 105 13.26 -14.10 -3.40
N ALA A 106 13.04 -13.06 -4.19
CA ALA A 106 12.66 -13.20 -5.60
C ALA A 106 13.73 -13.99 -6.37
N GLN A 107 15.01 -13.61 -6.24
CA GLN A 107 16.12 -14.34 -6.86
C GLN A 107 16.19 -15.80 -6.38
N GLY A 108 15.98 -16.03 -5.08
CA GLY A 108 15.94 -17.38 -4.52
C GLY A 108 14.81 -18.23 -5.11
N ILE A 109 13.61 -17.67 -5.26
CA ILE A 109 12.46 -18.37 -5.87
C ILE A 109 12.71 -18.62 -7.37
N ILE A 110 13.32 -17.68 -8.09
CA ILE A 110 13.66 -17.86 -9.51
C ILE A 110 14.72 -18.96 -9.69
N ALA A 111 15.76 -18.96 -8.85
CA ALA A 111 16.87 -19.90 -8.96
C ALA A 111 16.53 -21.31 -8.45
N TYR A 112 15.75 -21.42 -7.38
CA TYR A 112 15.50 -22.67 -6.66
C TYR A 112 14.01 -23.05 -6.57
N GLY A 113 13.10 -22.31 -7.19
CA GLY A 113 11.66 -22.58 -7.11
C GLY A 113 11.25 -23.98 -7.56
N ASN A 114 11.95 -24.50 -8.57
CA ASN A 114 11.73 -25.86 -9.08
C ASN A 114 12.27 -26.97 -8.15
N THR A 115 13.15 -26.62 -7.20
CA THR A 115 13.69 -27.56 -6.21
C THR A 115 12.97 -27.47 -4.85
N LEU A 116 12.15 -26.43 -4.64
CA LEU A 116 11.31 -26.33 -3.46
C LEU A 116 10.21 -27.39 -3.50
N PRO A 117 9.89 -28.05 -2.37
CA PRO A 117 8.78 -28.98 -2.29
C PRO A 117 7.47 -28.31 -2.75
N ILE A 118 6.77 -28.96 -3.68
CA ILE A 118 5.48 -28.47 -4.23
C ILE A 118 4.52 -28.10 -3.10
N GLY A 119 4.50 -28.90 -2.04
CA GLY A 119 3.69 -28.67 -0.87
C GLY A 119 4.01 -27.40 -0.09
N MET A 120 5.29 -27.02 0.02
CA MET A 120 5.67 -25.77 0.68
C MET A 120 5.14 -24.57 -0.09
N LEU A 121 5.27 -24.57 -1.42
CA LEU A 121 4.73 -23.52 -2.29
C LEU A 121 3.20 -23.46 -2.21
N GLN A 122 2.52 -24.61 -2.14
CA GLN A 122 1.07 -24.66 -1.94
C GLN A 122 0.68 -24.06 -0.58
N GLY A 123 1.38 -24.40 0.49
CA GLY A 123 1.18 -23.81 1.82
C GLY A 123 1.32 -22.28 1.83
N LEU A 124 2.35 -21.74 1.17
CA LEU A 124 2.55 -20.29 1.03
C LEU A 124 1.39 -19.63 0.27
N LYS A 125 0.89 -20.25 -0.82
CA LYS A 125 -0.28 -19.74 -1.55
C LYS A 125 -1.53 -19.72 -0.68
N LEU A 126 -1.76 -20.76 0.13
CA LEU A 126 -2.91 -20.84 1.04
C LEU A 126 -2.82 -19.78 2.15
N ALA A 127 -1.62 -19.48 2.64
CA ALA A 127 -1.39 -18.34 3.53
C ALA A 127 -1.76 -17.00 2.85
N ALA A 128 -1.39 -16.81 1.57
CA ALA A 128 -1.77 -15.63 0.82
C ALA A 128 -3.31 -15.50 0.71
N VAL A 129 -4.03 -16.59 0.44
CA VAL A 129 -5.51 -16.58 0.41
C VAL A 129 -6.08 -16.09 1.75
N ALA A 130 -5.59 -16.65 2.87
CA ALA A 130 -6.04 -16.27 4.21
C ALA A 130 -5.74 -14.80 4.55
N VAL A 131 -4.57 -14.30 4.15
CA VAL A 131 -4.19 -12.89 4.31
C VAL A 131 -5.12 -11.98 3.51
N VAL A 132 -5.36 -12.28 2.24
CA VAL A 132 -6.24 -11.44 1.41
C VAL A 132 -7.67 -11.47 1.95
N ALA A 133 -8.14 -12.64 2.39
CA ALA A 133 -9.44 -12.77 3.05
C ALA A 133 -9.53 -11.93 4.34
N GLN A 134 -8.49 -11.95 5.18
CA GLN A 134 -8.41 -11.09 6.37
C GLN A 134 -8.45 -9.61 5.99
N ALA A 135 -7.70 -9.21 4.96
CA ALA A 135 -7.67 -7.83 4.50
C ALA A 135 -9.05 -7.36 4.04
N VAL A 136 -9.76 -8.17 3.23
CA VAL A 136 -11.14 -7.87 2.80
C VAL A 136 -12.07 -7.75 4.01
N TRP A 137 -11.95 -8.64 4.99
CA TRP A 137 -12.79 -8.64 6.19
C TRP A 137 -12.57 -7.40 7.07
N GLU A 138 -11.33 -7.08 7.39
CA GLU A 138 -10.99 -5.93 8.24
C GLU A 138 -11.29 -4.60 7.55
N MET A 139 -10.96 -4.50 6.26
CA MET A 139 -11.26 -3.32 5.46
C MET A 139 -12.76 -3.14 5.26
N GLY A 140 -13.51 -4.22 5.00
CA GLY A 140 -14.97 -4.17 4.88
C GLY A 140 -15.62 -3.63 6.16
N LYS A 141 -15.19 -4.12 7.33
CA LYS A 141 -15.67 -3.60 8.63
C LYS A 141 -15.36 -2.12 8.83
N LYS A 142 -14.16 -1.68 8.43
CA LYS A 142 -13.69 -0.31 8.68
C LYS A 142 -14.21 0.70 7.67
N LEU A 143 -14.24 0.33 6.39
CA LEU A 143 -14.51 1.23 5.27
C LEU A 143 -15.94 1.13 4.75
N CYS A 144 -16.60 -0.03 4.93
CA CYS A 144 -17.98 -0.29 4.51
C CYS A 144 -18.94 -0.61 5.68
N PRO A 145 -19.04 0.23 6.74
CA PRO A 145 -19.89 -0.04 7.90
C PRO A 145 -21.40 0.16 7.66
N ASP A 146 -21.82 0.76 6.54
CA ASP A 146 -23.23 0.99 6.22
C ASP A 146 -23.65 0.36 4.89
N ARG A 147 -24.97 0.26 4.70
CA ARG A 147 -25.58 -0.44 3.56
C ARG A 147 -25.21 0.17 2.21
N SER A 148 -25.07 1.50 2.13
CA SER A 148 -24.74 2.17 0.86
C SER A 148 -23.29 1.90 0.46
N ARG A 149 -22.34 1.94 1.40
CA ARG A 149 -20.94 1.57 1.13
C ARG A 149 -20.77 0.08 0.83
N ILE A 150 -21.51 -0.80 1.51
CA ILE A 150 -21.56 -2.23 1.16
C ILE A 150 -22.11 -2.42 -0.27
N ALA A 151 -23.15 -1.69 -0.67
CA ALA A 151 -23.69 -1.78 -2.03
C ALA A 151 -22.66 -1.34 -3.09
N ILE A 152 -21.92 -0.24 -2.85
CA ILE A 152 -20.83 0.20 -3.73
C ILE A 152 -19.73 -0.86 -3.81
N MET A 153 -19.33 -1.42 -2.67
CA MET A 153 -18.32 -2.49 -2.60
C MET A 153 -18.74 -3.71 -3.44
N LEU A 154 -19.98 -4.19 -3.28
CA LEU A 154 -20.49 -5.33 -4.06
C LEU A 154 -20.61 -5.01 -5.55
N ALA A 155 -21.09 -3.81 -5.90
CA ALA A 155 -21.18 -3.38 -7.30
C ALA A 155 -19.80 -3.29 -7.97
N ALA A 156 -18.81 -2.73 -7.27
CA ALA A 156 -17.43 -2.67 -7.74
C ALA A 156 -16.81 -4.07 -7.89
N ALA A 157 -17.09 -4.99 -6.96
CA ALA A 157 -16.64 -6.37 -7.05
C ALA A 157 -17.21 -7.07 -8.29
N CYS A 158 -18.53 -6.97 -8.50
CA CYS A 158 -19.17 -7.52 -9.70
C CYS A 158 -18.61 -6.89 -10.98
N GLY A 159 -18.49 -5.55 -11.03
CA GLY A 159 -17.93 -4.85 -12.19
C GLY A 159 -16.51 -5.29 -12.53
N ALA A 160 -15.67 -5.50 -11.52
CA ALA A 160 -14.30 -5.98 -11.70
C ALA A 160 -14.23 -7.43 -12.22
N LEU A 161 -15.20 -8.29 -11.87
CA LEU A 161 -15.28 -9.65 -12.38
C LEU A 161 -15.74 -9.70 -13.84
N PHE A 162 -16.66 -8.82 -14.26
CA PHE A 162 -17.11 -8.75 -15.65
C PHE A 162 -16.13 -8.03 -16.57
N VAL A 163 -15.39 -7.05 -16.04
CA VAL A 163 -14.39 -6.28 -16.80
C VAL A 163 -13.06 -6.32 -16.04
N PRO A 164 -12.32 -7.46 -16.08
CA PRO A 164 -11.07 -7.66 -15.35
C PRO A 164 -9.90 -6.94 -16.05
N SER A 165 -10.02 -5.62 -16.19
CA SER A 165 -9.01 -4.74 -16.78
C SER A 165 -8.74 -3.56 -15.87
N VAL A 166 -7.56 -2.94 -16.03
CA VAL A 166 -7.16 -1.73 -15.32
C VAL A 166 -8.17 -0.59 -15.56
N LEU A 167 -8.67 -0.46 -16.79
CA LEU A 167 -9.71 0.51 -17.12
C LEU A 167 -11.03 0.20 -16.41
N GLY A 168 -11.40 -1.08 -16.27
CA GLY A 168 -12.55 -1.51 -15.49
C GLY A 168 -12.42 -1.12 -14.01
N GLN A 169 -11.25 -1.33 -13.42
CA GLN A 169 -10.96 -0.96 -12.03
C GLN A 169 -10.99 0.57 -11.82
N ILE A 170 -10.33 1.33 -12.71
CA ILE A 170 -10.35 2.81 -12.68
C ILE A 170 -11.77 3.33 -12.86
N GLY A 171 -12.54 2.73 -13.77
CA GLY A 171 -13.95 3.06 -13.99
C GLY A 171 -14.78 2.83 -12.73
N ALA A 172 -14.63 1.67 -12.08
CA ALA A 172 -15.33 1.34 -10.84
C ALA A 172 -15.01 2.34 -9.71
N ILE A 173 -13.72 2.69 -9.53
CA ILE A 173 -13.28 3.69 -8.55
C ILE A 173 -13.87 5.07 -8.88
N SER A 174 -13.87 5.47 -10.15
CA SER A 174 -14.37 6.78 -10.59
C SER A 174 -15.88 6.90 -10.39
N VAL A 175 -16.64 5.87 -10.76
CA VAL A 175 -18.10 5.82 -10.53
C VAL A 175 -18.41 5.87 -9.04
N ALA A 176 -17.68 5.11 -8.22
CA ALA A 176 -17.87 5.14 -6.79
C ALA A 176 -17.51 6.50 -6.16
N ALA A 177 -16.48 7.19 -6.68
CA ALA A 177 -16.14 8.55 -6.27
C ALA A 177 -17.29 9.53 -6.57
N VAL A 178 -17.90 9.44 -7.75
CA VAL A 178 -19.05 10.27 -8.14
C VAL A 178 -20.28 9.95 -7.27
N ILE A 179 -20.58 8.68 -7.04
CA ILE A 179 -21.68 8.28 -6.14
C ILE A 179 -21.42 8.81 -4.73
N GLY A 180 -20.20 8.65 -4.20
CA GLY A 180 -19.82 9.19 -2.90
C GLY A 180 -19.99 10.70 -2.84
N PHE A 181 -19.51 11.43 -3.85
CA PHE A 181 -19.64 12.88 -3.98
C PHE A 181 -21.10 13.35 -3.97
N CYS A 182 -22.00 12.64 -4.65
CA CYS A 182 -23.40 13.03 -4.78
C CYS A 182 -24.27 12.57 -3.59
N CYS A 183 -23.96 11.43 -2.98
CA CYS A 183 -24.86 10.74 -2.06
C CYS A 183 -24.41 10.76 -0.58
N PHE A 184 -23.15 11.02 -0.28
CA PHE A 184 -22.64 10.99 1.10
C PHE A 184 -22.48 12.40 1.71
N GLN A 185 -22.77 12.49 3.00
CA GLN A 185 -22.58 13.70 3.81
C GLN A 185 -21.77 13.34 5.06
N PRO A 186 -20.43 13.28 4.95
CA PRO A 186 -19.60 12.97 6.11
C PRO A 186 -19.65 14.09 7.13
N HIS A 187 -19.62 13.72 8.42
CA HIS A 187 -19.52 14.68 9.50
C HIS A 187 -18.09 15.21 9.59
N ILE A 188 -17.91 16.53 9.49
CA ILE A 188 -16.60 17.18 9.65
C ILE A 188 -16.60 17.88 11.00
N ASN A 189 -15.72 17.44 11.90
CA ASN A 189 -15.46 18.20 13.12
C ASN A 189 -14.70 19.47 12.74
N THR A 190 -15.36 20.61 12.91
CA THR A 190 -14.88 21.95 12.55
C THR A 190 -13.98 22.59 13.60
N GLU A 191 -13.71 21.90 14.71
CA GLU A 191 -12.85 22.41 15.78
C GLU A 191 -11.36 22.16 15.44
N HIS A 192 -10.74 23.13 14.75
CA HIS A 192 -9.45 23.74 15.12
C HIS A 192 -8.63 24.35 13.96
N ARG A 193 -8.10 25.54 14.29
CA ARG A 193 -7.01 26.38 13.74
C ARG A 193 -6.86 26.52 12.22
N ASN A 194 -7.20 27.73 11.78
CA ASN A 194 -6.61 28.43 10.64
C ASN A 194 -5.07 28.39 10.74
N VAL A 195 -4.41 27.50 10.00
CA VAL A 195 -3.02 27.72 9.61
C VAL A 195 -3.09 28.43 8.26
N SER A 196 -2.41 29.57 8.16
CA SER A 196 -2.30 30.30 6.91
C SER A 196 -1.71 29.38 5.84
N ALA A 197 -2.55 28.97 4.90
CA ALA A 197 -2.13 28.25 3.72
C ALA A 197 -1.25 29.20 2.88
N ASN A 198 0.06 29.15 3.12
CA ASN A 198 1.01 29.74 2.19
C ASN A 198 0.89 28.96 0.89
N SER A 199 0.32 29.62 -0.11
CA SER A 199 0.25 29.15 -1.49
C SER A 199 1.66 29.02 -2.02
N ASN A 200 2.25 27.84 -1.85
CA ASN A 200 3.60 27.57 -2.32
C ASN A 200 3.54 27.14 -3.78
N ARG A 201 4.07 27.98 -4.68
CA ARG A 201 4.25 27.65 -6.11
C ARG A 201 4.93 26.30 -6.31
N VAL A 202 5.88 25.96 -5.42
CA VAL A 202 6.59 24.68 -5.40
C VAL A 202 5.64 23.48 -5.21
N ALA A 203 4.62 23.60 -4.36
CA ALA A 203 3.65 22.53 -4.15
C ALA A 203 2.82 22.27 -5.41
N PHE A 204 2.43 23.33 -6.12
CA PHE A 204 1.79 23.21 -7.43
C PHE A 204 2.71 22.55 -8.46
N CYS A 205 4.01 22.86 -8.47
CA CYS A 205 4.96 22.18 -9.36
C CYS A 205 5.00 20.67 -9.12
N TRP A 206 4.99 20.21 -7.86
CA TRP A 206 4.95 18.78 -7.53
C TRP A 206 3.65 18.11 -7.98
N LEU A 207 2.49 18.78 -7.80
CA LEU A 207 1.20 18.27 -8.28
C LEU A 207 1.15 18.21 -9.81
N ILE A 208 1.62 19.25 -10.50
CA ILE A 208 1.70 19.28 -11.97
C ILE A 208 2.61 18.14 -12.45
N LEU A 209 3.79 17.96 -11.83
CA LEU A 209 4.69 16.87 -12.17
C LEU A 209 4.03 15.50 -11.96
N PHE A 210 3.28 15.31 -10.87
CA PHE A 210 2.51 14.10 -10.64
C PHE A 210 1.53 13.80 -11.78
N PHE A 211 0.70 14.77 -12.18
CA PHE A 211 -0.26 14.57 -13.27
C PHE A 211 0.41 14.40 -14.64
N ILE A 212 1.51 15.12 -14.89
CA ILE A 212 2.32 14.94 -16.10
C ILE A 212 2.85 13.52 -16.17
N LEU A 213 3.37 12.96 -15.07
CA LEU A 213 3.87 11.59 -15.07
C LEU A 213 2.73 10.57 -15.18
N LEU A 214 1.61 10.79 -14.48
CA LEU A 214 0.47 9.88 -14.49
C LEU A 214 -0.15 9.71 -15.89
N ILE A 215 -0.21 10.80 -16.67
CA ILE A 215 -0.78 10.80 -18.02
C ILE A 215 0.31 10.55 -19.07
N GLY A 216 1.50 11.13 -18.87
CA GLY A 216 2.60 11.11 -19.81
C GLY A 216 3.33 9.77 -19.88
N LEU A 217 3.52 9.05 -18.78
CA LEU A 217 4.20 7.74 -18.78
C LEU A 217 3.47 6.68 -19.61
N PRO A 218 2.14 6.49 -19.50
CA PRO A 218 1.42 5.55 -20.37
C PRO A 218 1.56 5.91 -21.85
N LEU A 219 1.44 7.20 -22.19
CA LEU A 219 1.59 7.69 -23.56
C LEU A 219 3.00 7.45 -24.08
N LEU A 220 4.02 7.76 -23.29
CA LEU A 220 5.41 7.56 -23.64
C LEU A 220 5.74 6.07 -23.80
N SER A 221 5.18 5.21 -22.95
CA SER A 221 5.36 3.75 -23.06
C SER A 221 4.74 3.17 -24.34
N ILE A 222 3.69 3.79 -24.89
CA ILE A 222 3.09 3.38 -26.17
C ILE A 222 3.96 3.87 -27.33
N LEU A 223 4.47 5.11 -27.26
CA LEU A 223 5.26 5.73 -28.32
C LEU A 223 6.69 5.18 -28.40
N LEU A 224 7.28 4.84 -27.26
CA LEU A 224 8.65 4.33 -27.12
C LEU A 224 8.61 2.99 -26.36
N PRO A 225 8.39 1.86 -27.05
CA PRO A 225 8.35 0.55 -26.43
C PRO A 225 9.71 0.21 -25.81
N ASN A 226 9.83 0.37 -24.50
CA ASN A 226 11.01 0.05 -23.71
C ASN A 226 10.56 -0.66 -22.43
N ALA A 227 11.12 -1.85 -22.18
CA ALA A 227 10.69 -2.70 -21.06
C ALA A 227 10.75 -1.98 -19.70
N TYR A 228 11.82 -1.23 -19.43
CA TYR A 228 11.99 -0.48 -18.19
C TYR A 228 11.04 0.71 -18.07
N LEU A 229 10.73 1.38 -19.19
CA LEU A 229 9.74 2.46 -19.20
C LEU A 229 8.33 1.91 -18.93
N THR A 230 7.96 0.82 -19.61
CA THR A 230 6.66 0.15 -19.39
C THR A 230 6.52 -0.33 -17.96
N GLN A 231 7.60 -0.88 -17.39
CA GLN A 231 7.62 -1.28 -15.99
C GLN A 231 7.49 -0.09 -15.04
N PHE A 232 8.21 1.00 -15.29
CA PHE A 232 8.11 2.21 -14.47
C PHE A 232 6.70 2.80 -14.52
N ASP A 233 6.09 2.92 -15.70
CA ASP A 233 4.69 3.32 -15.89
C ASP A 233 3.74 2.46 -15.03
N LEU A 234 3.85 1.15 -15.17
CA LEU A 234 3.03 0.17 -14.48
C LEU A 234 3.04 0.39 -12.96
N PHE A 235 4.23 0.46 -12.36
CA PHE A 235 4.37 0.62 -10.93
C PHE A 235 4.01 2.04 -10.48
N PHE A 236 4.31 3.07 -11.27
CA PHE A 236 3.90 4.45 -10.99
C PHE A 236 2.38 4.60 -10.98
N ARG A 237 1.68 4.08 -11.99
CA ARG A 237 0.21 4.09 -12.05
C ARG A 237 -0.40 3.28 -10.91
N SER A 238 0.15 2.10 -10.62
CA SER A 238 -0.28 1.29 -9.48
C SER A 238 -0.11 2.04 -8.16
N GLY A 239 1.01 2.72 -7.93
CA GLY A 239 1.24 3.52 -6.72
C GLY A 239 0.34 4.77 -6.62
N SER A 240 -0.11 5.30 -7.76
CA SER A 240 -0.92 6.53 -7.85
C SER A 240 -2.42 6.31 -7.62
N LEU A 241 -2.91 5.09 -7.79
CA LEU A 241 -4.34 4.77 -7.81
C LEU A 241 -4.82 3.94 -6.61
N VAL A 242 -3.96 3.78 -5.60
CA VAL A 242 -4.25 2.94 -4.45
C VAL A 242 -4.66 3.77 -3.26
N PHE A 243 -5.89 3.58 -2.79
CA PHE A 243 -6.38 4.22 -1.57
C PHE A 243 -6.49 3.17 -0.46
N GLY A 244 -6.25 3.55 0.80
CA GLY A 244 -6.72 2.74 1.93
C GLY A 244 -5.84 1.57 2.40
N GLY A 245 -4.52 1.72 2.47
CA GLY A 245 -3.63 0.79 3.21
C GLY A 245 -2.75 -0.09 2.31
N GLY A 246 -2.10 -1.09 2.91
CA GLY A 246 -1.08 -1.88 2.23
C GLY A 246 -1.65 -2.88 1.21
N HIS A 247 -2.81 -3.47 1.49
CA HIS A 247 -3.40 -4.55 0.70
C HIS A 247 -4.14 -4.07 -0.56
N THR A 248 -4.48 -2.80 -0.60
CA THR A 248 -5.31 -2.22 -1.66
C THR A 248 -4.57 -2.02 -2.98
N VAL A 249 -3.25 -2.19 -2.97
CA VAL A 249 -2.42 -2.23 -4.18
C VAL A 249 -2.51 -3.55 -4.91
N LEU A 250 -2.90 -4.62 -4.20
CA LEU A 250 -2.87 -5.97 -4.74
C LEU A 250 -3.71 -6.12 -6.03
N PRO A 251 -4.95 -5.60 -6.13
CA PRO A 251 -5.74 -5.72 -7.35
C PRO A 251 -5.12 -5.08 -8.58
N LEU A 252 -4.50 -3.92 -8.39
CA LEU A 252 -3.85 -3.20 -9.48
C LEU A 252 -2.56 -3.91 -9.90
N LEU A 253 -1.72 -4.32 -8.95
CA LEU A 253 -0.52 -5.09 -9.26
C LEU A 253 -0.85 -6.42 -9.94
N GLN A 254 -1.89 -7.13 -9.50
CA GLN A 254 -2.32 -8.38 -10.13
C GLN A 254 -2.80 -8.15 -11.56
N ALA A 255 -3.64 -7.14 -11.80
CA ALA A 255 -4.15 -6.82 -13.13
C ALA A 255 -3.04 -6.36 -14.09
N GLU A 256 -2.01 -5.71 -13.56
CA GLU A 256 -0.91 -5.20 -14.37
C GLU A 256 0.21 -6.22 -14.61
N THR A 257 0.39 -7.21 -13.72
CA THR A 257 1.46 -8.20 -13.84
C THR A 257 0.91 -9.55 -14.30
N VAL A 258 0.12 -10.21 -13.45
CA VAL A 258 -0.39 -11.56 -13.68
C VAL A 258 -1.39 -11.61 -14.83
N ALA A 259 -2.35 -10.70 -14.89
CA ALA A 259 -3.36 -10.71 -15.96
C ALA A 259 -2.77 -10.39 -17.34
N LYS A 260 -1.63 -9.68 -17.39
CA LYS A 260 -0.87 -9.43 -18.62
C LYS A 260 0.14 -10.54 -18.96
N GLY A 261 0.25 -11.58 -18.12
CA GLY A 261 1.18 -12.69 -18.32
C GLY A 261 2.66 -12.36 -18.06
N VAL A 262 2.93 -11.23 -17.39
CA VAL A 262 4.31 -10.77 -17.09
C VAL A 262 4.92 -11.61 -15.97
N ILE A 263 4.12 -12.01 -14.99
CA ILE A 263 4.51 -12.87 -13.86
C ILE A 263 3.46 -13.95 -13.71
N ASP A 264 3.87 -15.19 -13.44
CA ASP A 264 2.93 -16.27 -13.19
C ASP A 264 2.20 -16.12 -11.85
N HIS A 265 0.99 -16.67 -11.77
CA HIS A 265 0.16 -16.55 -10.58
C HIS A 265 0.80 -17.17 -9.32
N GLN A 266 1.63 -18.21 -9.48
CA GLN A 266 2.24 -18.91 -8.36
C GLN A 266 3.33 -18.06 -7.71
N THR A 267 4.20 -17.46 -8.52
CA THR A 267 5.24 -16.53 -8.07
C THR A 267 4.63 -15.30 -7.40
N PHE A 268 3.54 -14.76 -7.96
CA PHE A 268 2.83 -13.63 -7.36
C PHE A 268 2.30 -13.95 -5.96
N LEU A 269 1.59 -15.07 -5.79
CA LEU A 269 1.03 -15.44 -4.48
C LEU A 269 2.10 -15.83 -3.47
N ALA A 270 3.12 -16.59 -3.88
CA ALA A 270 4.23 -16.94 -3.02
C ALA A 270 4.96 -15.67 -2.54
N GLY A 271 5.30 -14.77 -3.47
CA GLY A 271 5.92 -13.50 -3.13
C GLY A 271 5.06 -12.63 -2.22
N TYR A 272 3.74 -12.59 -2.44
CA TYR A 272 2.83 -11.84 -1.59
C TYR A 272 2.75 -12.41 -0.16
N SER A 273 2.73 -13.73 -0.01
CA SER A 273 2.78 -14.38 1.31
C SER A 273 4.08 -14.05 2.06
N VAL A 274 5.20 -14.08 1.35
CA VAL A 274 6.51 -13.76 1.92
C VAL A 274 6.61 -12.28 2.27
N ALA A 275 6.08 -11.38 1.44
CA ALA A 275 6.02 -9.94 1.72
C ALA A 275 5.29 -9.61 3.02
N GLN A 276 4.34 -10.44 3.43
CA GLN A 276 3.63 -10.30 4.71
C GLN A 276 4.46 -10.74 5.92
N ALA A 277 5.49 -11.56 5.69
CA ALA A 277 6.38 -12.05 6.72
C ALA A 277 7.59 -11.13 6.99
N VAL A 278 7.79 -10.12 6.15
CA VAL A 278 8.94 -9.19 6.22
C VAL A 278 8.51 -7.89 6.94
N PRO A 279 9.36 -7.30 7.81
CA PRO A 279 9.05 -6.02 8.45
C PRO A 279 9.11 -4.88 7.43
N GLY A 280 8.26 -3.87 7.59
CA GLY A 280 8.23 -2.70 6.71
C GLY A 280 7.05 -2.69 5.74
N PRO A 281 7.02 -1.76 4.77
CA PRO A 281 5.83 -1.50 3.97
C PRO A 281 5.58 -2.62 2.94
N LEU A 282 4.34 -3.12 2.90
CA LEU A 282 3.92 -4.16 1.94
C LEU A 282 4.11 -3.77 0.47
N PHE A 283 4.17 -2.46 0.17
CA PHE A 283 4.46 -1.95 -1.17
C PHE A 283 5.87 -2.33 -1.67
N THR A 284 6.78 -2.75 -0.79
CA THR A 284 8.07 -3.35 -1.18
C THR A 284 7.92 -4.65 -1.97
N PHE A 285 6.73 -5.25 -1.97
CA PHE A 285 6.37 -6.31 -2.91
C PHE A 285 6.57 -5.90 -4.38
N ALA A 286 6.51 -4.60 -4.71
CA ALA A 286 6.90 -4.13 -6.05
C ALA A 286 8.35 -4.47 -6.39
N ALA A 287 9.28 -4.40 -5.44
CA ALA A 287 10.68 -4.77 -5.65
C ALA A 287 10.84 -6.27 -5.91
N PHE A 288 10.04 -7.11 -5.23
CA PHE A 288 9.93 -8.54 -5.53
C PHE A 288 9.45 -8.73 -6.98
N LEU A 289 8.30 -8.16 -7.33
CA LEU A 289 7.70 -8.30 -8.65
C LEU A 289 8.66 -7.84 -9.74
N GLY A 290 9.26 -6.66 -9.61
CA GLY A 290 10.23 -6.17 -10.58
C GLY A 290 11.46 -7.07 -10.71
N THR A 291 11.93 -7.64 -9.61
CA THR A 291 13.04 -8.61 -9.63
C THR A 291 12.67 -9.91 -10.32
N SER A 292 11.43 -10.36 -10.16
CA SER A 292 10.88 -11.52 -10.86
C SER A 292 10.66 -11.29 -12.36
N ILE A 293 10.61 -10.03 -12.82
CA ILE A 293 10.48 -9.70 -14.24
C ILE A 293 11.83 -9.77 -14.94
N ASP A 294 12.81 -9.00 -14.46
CA ASP A 294 14.09 -8.82 -15.15
C ASP A 294 15.24 -8.48 -14.18
N GLY A 295 15.22 -9.13 -13.01
CA GLY A 295 16.30 -9.05 -12.03
C GLY A 295 16.36 -7.74 -11.23
N THR A 296 17.45 -7.57 -10.47
CA THR A 296 17.54 -6.57 -9.40
C THR A 296 17.30 -5.14 -9.88
N PHE A 297 17.76 -4.80 -11.08
CA PHE A 297 17.60 -3.44 -11.62
C PHE A 297 16.11 -3.12 -11.89
N ALA A 298 15.39 -4.07 -12.49
CA ALA A 298 13.94 -3.99 -12.66
C ALA A 298 13.23 -3.91 -11.30
N GLY A 299 13.71 -4.63 -10.29
CA GLY A 299 13.23 -4.48 -8.90
C GLY A 299 13.41 -3.06 -8.35
N MET A 300 14.54 -2.40 -8.60
CA MET A 300 14.75 -1.01 -8.17
C MET A 300 13.82 -0.06 -8.90
N ILE A 301 13.65 -0.23 -10.21
CA ILE A 301 12.70 0.56 -11.02
C ILE A 301 11.28 0.43 -10.47
N ALA A 302 10.85 -0.80 -10.16
CA ALA A 302 9.54 -1.06 -9.58
C ALA A 302 9.37 -0.39 -8.21
N LEU A 303 10.39 -0.46 -7.36
CA LEU A 303 10.39 0.17 -6.05
C LEU A 303 10.29 1.70 -6.16
N PHE A 304 11.10 2.33 -7.00
CA PHE A 304 11.01 3.77 -7.20
C PHE A 304 9.69 4.16 -7.85
N GLY A 305 9.25 3.43 -8.88
CA GLY A 305 7.99 3.67 -9.57
C GLY A 305 6.80 3.68 -8.62
N ILE A 306 6.67 2.67 -7.75
CA ILE A 306 5.50 2.56 -6.86
C ILE A 306 5.47 3.61 -5.74
N PHE A 307 6.63 4.09 -5.28
CA PHE A 307 6.72 5.05 -4.18
C PHE A 307 6.84 6.51 -4.64
N LEU A 308 7.32 6.78 -5.86
CA LEU A 308 7.47 8.15 -6.37
C LEU A 308 6.16 8.98 -6.30
N PRO A 309 4.97 8.43 -6.64
CA PRO A 309 3.69 9.13 -6.44
C PRO A 309 3.53 9.70 -5.03
N SER A 310 3.97 8.97 -4.00
CA SER A 310 3.85 9.38 -2.61
C SER A 310 4.70 10.59 -2.27
N PHE A 311 5.91 10.69 -2.82
CA PHE A 311 6.74 11.89 -2.66
C PHE A 311 6.05 13.10 -3.28
N LEU A 312 5.63 12.98 -4.54
CA LEU A 312 5.00 14.07 -5.28
C LEU A 312 3.70 14.54 -4.61
N LEU A 313 2.87 13.60 -4.15
CA LEU A 313 1.60 13.90 -3.51
C LEU A 313 1.78 14.47 -2.10
N VAL A 314 2.70 13.93 -1.28
CA VAL A 314 2.97 14.51 0.04
C VAL A 314 3.52 15.93 -0.12
N PHE A 315 4.49 16.15 -1.00
CA PHE A 315 5.08 17.48 -1.22
C PHE A 315 4.08 18.48 -1.82
N GLY A 316 3.20 18.00 -2.68
CA GLY A 316 2.20 18.81 -3.36
C GLY A 316 0.97 19.12 -2.50
N VAL A 317 0.48 18.18 -1.70
CA VAL A 317 -0.80 18.31 -0.98
C VAL A 317 -0.65 18.85 0.44
N LEU A 318 0.49 18.62 1.11
CA LEU A 318 0.69 19.03 2.51
C LEU A 318 0.31 20.50 2.78
N PRO A 319 0.65 21.49 1.94
CA PRO A 319 0.25 22.89 2.16
C PRO A 319 -1.25 23.17 1.98
N PHE A 320 -1.98 22.30 1.28
CA PHE A 320 -3.41 22.45 1.00
C PHE A 320 -4.29 21.57 1.91
N TRP A 321 -3.68 20.77 2.78
CA TRP A 321 -4.38 19.73 3.55
C TRP A 321 -5.60 20.24 4.31
N GLN A 322 -5.46 21.36 5.02
CA GLN A 322 -6.55 21.91 5.81
C GLN A 322 -7.79 22.21 4.96
N ARG A 323 -7.60 22.78 3.77
CA ARG A 323 -8.71 23.07 2.83
C ARG A 323 -9.35 21.81 2.28
N LEU A 324 -8.54 20.81 1.94
CA LEU A 324 -9.01 19.51 1.42
C LEU A 324 -9.79 18.73 2.48
N ARG A 325 -9.30 18.71 3.71
CA ARG A 325 -9.96 18.03 4.85
C ARG A 325 -11.30 18.66 5.20
N GLN A 326 -11.43 19.98 5.11
CA GLN A 326 -12.67 20.71 5.38
C GLN A 326 -13.70 20.62 4.24
N ASN A 327 -13.33 20.10 3.07
CA ASN A 327 -14.25 20.00 1.95
C ASN A 327 -15.08 18.72 2.03
N ILE A 328 -16.35 18.87 2.42
CA ILE A 328 -17.30 17.78 2.59
C ILE A 328 -17.49 16.92 1.34
N ARG A 329 -17.43 17.54 0.15
CA ARG A 329 -17.62 16.82 -1.11
C ARG A 329 -16.45 15.90 -1.42
N ILE A 330 -15.23 16.31 -1.06
CA ILE A 330 -14.02 15.51 -1.28
C ILE A 330 -13.99 14.34 -0.29
N GLN A 331 -14.32 14.59 0.97
CA GLN A 331 -14.47 13.53 1.98
C GLN A 331 -15.55 12.52 1.55
N ALA A 332 -16.68 13.00 1.01
CA ALA A 332 -17.77 12.17 0.52
C ALA A 332 -17.34 11.29 -0.65
N ALA A 333 -16.60 11.84 -1.63
CA ALA A 333 -16.05 11.08 -2.74
C ALA A 333 -15.11 9.96 -2.27
N LEU A 334 -14.24 10.24 -1.30
CA LEU A 334 -13.30 9.26 -0.75
C LEU A 334 -13.96 8.09 -0.04
N LEU A 335 -15.10 8.32 0.63
CA LEU A 335 -15.88 7.22 1.21
C LEU A 335 -16.37 6.25 0.12
N GLY A 336 -16.78 6.76 -1.04
CA GLY A 336 -17.14 5.95 -2.20
C GLY A 336 -15.94 5.20 -2.78
N VAL A 337 -14.82 5.90 -3.00
CA VAL A 337 -13.55 5.29 -3.47
C VAL A 337 -13.11 4.14 -2.56
N ASN A 338 -13.08 4.37 -1.25
CA ASN A 338 -12.69 3.35 -0.26
C ASN A 338 -13.57 2.11 -0.35
N ALA A 339 -14.89 2.27 -0.51
CA ALA A 339 -15.81 1.16 -0.68
C ALA A 339 -15.55 0.35 -1.96
N ALA A 340 -15.31 1.03 -3.09
CA ALA A 340 -14.96 0.37 -4.35
C ALA A 340 -13.66 -0.42 -4.26
N VAL A 341 -12.64 0.13 -3.59
CA VAL A 341 -11.35 -0.54 -3.39
C VAL A 341 -11.51 -1.85 -2.61
N VAL A 342 -12.35 -1.89 -1.57
CA VAL A 342 -12.67 -3.15 -0.88
C VAL A 342 -13.35 -4.14 -1.84
N GLY A 343 -14.23 -3.65 -2.72
CA GLY A 343 -14.88 -4.45 -3.75
C GLY A 343 -13.91 -5.05 -4.77
N LEU A 344 -12.93 -4.26 -5.23
CA LEU A 344 -11.87 -4.73 -6.12
C LEU A 344 -11.01 -5.82 -5.47
N LEU A 345 -10.68 -5.65 -4.18
CA LEU A 345 -9.95 -6.66 -3.43
C LEU A 345 -10.76 -7.94 -3.23
N LEU A 346 -12.07 -7.81 -2.99
CA LEU A 346 -12.99 -8.94 -2.92
C LEU A 346 -13.09 -9.70 -4.25
N ALA A 347 -13.14 -8.99 -5.38
CA ALA A 347 -13.12 -9.61 -6.71
C ALA A 347 -11.84 -10.42 -6.93
N VAL A 348 -10.69 -9.85 -6.58
CA VAL A 348 -9.38 -10.51 -6.69
C VAL A 348 -9.25 -11.71 -5.77
N LEU A 349 -9.80 -11.61 -4.55
CA LEU A 349 -9.89 -12.74 -3.62
C LEU A 349 -10.64 -13.90 -4.26
N TYR A 350 -11.79 -13.65 -4.88
CA TYR A 350 -12.55 -14.70 -5.58
C TYR A 350 -11.78 -15.23 -6.79
N GLN A 351 -11.39 -14.36 -7.72
CA GLN A 351 -10.66 -14.71 -8.93
C GLN A 351 -9.53 -13.71 -9.20
N PRO A 352 -8.27 -14.16 -9.35
CA PRO A 352 -7.85 -15.56 -9.47
C PRO A 352 -7.54 -16.27 -8.14
N ILE A 353 -7.45 -15.56 -7.01
CA ILE A 353 -6.75 -16.08 -5.82
C ILE A 353 -7.40 -17.35 -5.25
N TRP A 354 -8.70 -17.34 -4.97
CA TRP A 354 -9.40 -18.49 -4.42
C TRP A 354 -9.49 -19.65 -5.42
N LEU A 355 -10.05 -19.38 -6.61
CA LEU A 355 -10.33 -20.42 -7.62
C LEU A 355 -9.09 -21.17 -8.13
N THR A 356 -7.91 -20.53 -8.11
CA THR A 356 -6.68 -21.17 -8.58
C THR A 356 -5.89 -21.86 -7.46
N THR A 357 -6.17 -21.56 -6.20
CA THR A 357 -5.37 -22.02 -5.06
C THR A 357 -6.09 -23.07 -4.21
N VAL A 358 -7.36 -22.84 -3.88
CA VAL A 358 -8.14 -23.72 -3.00
C VAL A 358 -8.89 -24.75 -3.83
N LYS A 359 -8.28 -25.92 -4.05
CA LYS A 359 -8.80 -26.96 -4.96
C LYS A 359 -9.27 -28.23 -4.24
N ALA A 360 -8.79 -28.48 -3.04
CA ALA A 360 -9.11 -29.67 -2.24
C ALA A 360 -9.60 -29.30 -0.83
N PRO A 361 -10.29 -30.23 -0.12
CA PRO A 361 -10.73 -30.00 1.26
C PRO A 361 -9.59 -29.64 2.22
N GLN A 362 -8.40 -30.20 2.02
CA GLN A 362 -7.20 -29.88 2.80
C GLN A 362 -6.70 -28.45 2.59
N ASP A 363 -6.80 -27.93 1.36
CA ASP A 363 -6.48 -26.53 1.04
C ASP A 363 -7.42 -25.60 1.81
N PHE A 364 -8.71 -25.93 1.79
CA PHE A 364 -9.74 -25.16 2.49
C PHE A 364 -9.52 -25.18 4.00
N ALA A 365 -9.24 -26.35 4.57
CA ALA A 365 -8.97 -26.51 6.00
C ALA A 365 -7.75 -25.68 6.46
N LEU A 366 -6.62 -25.75 5.72
CA LEU A 366 -5.44 -24.96 6.05
C LEU A 366 -5.70 -23.46 5.91
N THR A 367 -6.41 -23.04 4.86
CA THR A 367 -6.81 -21.63 4.66
C THR A 367 -7.69 -21.13 5.81
N LEU A 368 -8.63 -21.95 6.29
CA LEU A 368 -9.52 -21.58 7.39
C LEU A 368 -8.75 -21.44 8.71
N VAL A 369 -7.83 -22.36 9.00
CA VAL A 369 -6.96 -22.28 10.18
C VAL A 369 -6.08 -21.03 10.11
N ALA A 370 -5.45 -20.76 8.96
CA ALA A 370 -4.66 -19.57 8.74
C ALA A 370 -5.48 -18.27 8.92
N PHE A 371 -6.71 -18.24 8.39
CA PHE A 371 -7.61 -17.11 8.57
C PHE A 371 -8.00 -16.92 10.04
N PHE A 372 -8.26 -17.99 10.78
CA PHE A 372 -8.55 -17.93 12.21
C PHE A 372 -7.35 -17.41 13.03
N MET A 373 -6.15 -17.91 12.74
CA MET A 373 -4.90 -17.44 13.37
C MET A 373 -4.70 -15.94 13.16
N LEU A 374 -4.97 -15.44 11.95
CA LEU A 374 -4.81 -14.04 11.60
C LEU A 374 -5.93 -13.15 12.17
N SER A 375 -7.18 -13.52 11.96
CA SER A 375 -8.34 -12.63 12.22
C SER A 375 -8.86 -12.70 13.67
N VAL A 376 -8.77 -13.86 14.31
CA VAL A 376 -9.31 -14.08 15.66
C VAL A 376 -8.19 -14.08 16.69
N GLN A 377 -7.14 -14.89 16.49
CA GLN A 377 -6.01 -14.94 17.41
C GLN A 377 -5.03 -13.77 17.25
N LYS A 378 -5.14 -13.02 16.15
CA LYS A 378 -4.25 -11.87 15.83
C LYS A 378 -2.77 -12.26 15.88
N LEU A 379 -2.46 -13.49 15.48
CA LEU A 379 -1.08 -13.96 15.36
C LEU A 379 -0.35 -13.15 14.29
N PRO A 380 0.96 -12.91 14.45
CA PRO A 380 1.70 -12.10 13.50
C PRO A 380 1.77 -12.81 12.14
N PRO A 381 1.60 -12.10 11.01
CA PRO A 381 1.52 -12.73 9.69
C PRO A 381 2.74 -13.61 9.33
N TRP A 382 3.94 -13.23 9.77
CA TRP A 382 5.16 -14.03 9.55
C TRP A 382 5.07 -15.44 10.13
N LEU A 383 4.43 -15.59 11.30
CA LEU A 383 4.26 -16.89 11.95
C LEU A 383 3.27 -17.75 11.16
N VAL A 384 2.16 -17.15 10.71
CA VAL A 384 1.15 -17.86 9.92
C VAL A 384 1.72 -18.33 8.59
N VAL A 385 2.51 -17.49 7.92
CA VAL A 385 3.19 -17.84 6.67
C VAL A 385 4.17 -19.01 6.89
N ALA A 386 4.97 -18.98 7.96
CA ALA A 386 5.88 -20.07 8.30
C ALA A 386 5.15 -21.38 8.61
N VAL A 387 4.06 -21.31 9.39
CA VAL A 387 3.23 -22.49 9.73
C VAL A 387 2.60 -23.09 8.48
N CYS A 388 2.00 -22.28 7.61
CA CYS A 388 1.41 -22.77 6.37
C CYS A 388 2.46 -23.38 5.43
N GLY A 389 3.65 -22.76 5.31
CA GLY A 389 4.75 -23.32 4.52
C GLY A 389 5.22 -24.68 5.07
N GLY A 390 5.34 -24.81 6.40
CA GLY A 390 5.75 -26.05 7.06
C GLY A 390 4.70 -27.16 6.98
N ILE A 391 3.42 -26.85 7.26
CA ILE A 391 2.31 -27.79 7.10
C ILE A 391 2.17 -28.19 5.63
N GLY A 392 2.30 -27.22 4.72
CA GLY A 392 2.30 -27.43 3.29
C GLY A 392 3.33 -28.48 2.87
N TRP A 393 4.55 -28.35 3.39
CA TRP A 393 5.62 -29.32 3.14
C TRP A 393 5.27 -30.74 3.63
N GLY A 394 4.61 -30.89 4.78
CA GLY A 394 4.28 -32.20 5.35
C GLY A 394 3.04 -32.88 4.76
N ILE A 395 2.00 -32.12 4.39
CA ILE A 395 0.71 -32.67 3.93
C ILE A 395 0.70 -32.92 2.41
N PHE A 396 1.38 -32.07 1.64
CA PHE A 396 1.38 -32.12 0.17
C PHE A 396 2.74 -32.63 -0.38
N ALA A 397 3.42 -33.47 0.40
CA ALA A 397 4.67 -34.15 0.01
C ALA A 397 4.45 -35.22 -1.06
#